data_AF-A0A0D7A729-F1
#
_entry.id   AF-A0A0D7A729-F1
#
_cell.length_a   1.000
_cell.length_b   1.000
_cell.length_c   1.000
_cell.angle_alpha   90.00
_cell.angle_beta   90.00
_cell.angle_gamma   90.00
#
_symmetry.space_group_name_H-M   'P 1'
#
loop_
_entity.id
_entity.type
_entity.pdbx_description
1 polymer ?
#
loop_
_entity_poly.entity_id
_entity_poly.type
_entity_poly.pdbx_seq_one_letter_code
_entity_poly.pdbx_strand_id
1 'polypeptide(L)'
;MCYAYGSIDQLTTICPMCKVFPYARCPHVHEICRNRSLHPRFDVVYLRNAEVESFNGCGFCKWARTNPPPRAAGMFNHGWPGCCRPPTQKEVHMIPVTDWLAVSIVHQVQVPSEIRPVVDVLAVSQRTMIMATTG
;
A
#
# COMPACT_ATOMS: atom_id res chain seq x y z
N MET A 1 6.77 -1.79 2.90
CA MET A 1 6.84 -2.64 1.70
C MET A 1 7.36 -1.82 0.52
N CYS A 2 7.50 -2.43 -0.67
CA CYS A 2 8.05 -1.79 -1.87
C CYS A 2 9.51 -1.31 -1.75
N TYR A 3 10.29 -1.97 -0.90
CA TYR A 3 11.73 -1.74 -0.77
C TYR A 3 12.52 -2.91 -1.35
N ALA A 4 13.82 -2.71 -1.56
CA ALA A 4 14.71 -3.74 -2.08
C ALA A 4 14.88 -4.87 -1.06
N TYR A 5 14.81 -6.12 -1.53
CA TYR A 5 15.13 -7.28 -0.70
C TYR A 5 16.58 -7.21 -0.20
N GLY A 6 16.75 -7.39 1.11
CA GLY A 6 18.04 -7.23 1.80
C GLY A 6 18.40 -5.79 2.18
N SER A 7 17.52 -4.80 1.95
CA SER A 7 17.76 -3.43 2.41
C SER A 7 17.53 -3.27 3.91
N ILE A 8 18.06 -2.18 4.48
CA ILE A 8 17.83 -1.80 5.88
C ILE A 8 16.33 -1.64 6.17
N ASP A 9 15.54 -1.19 5.18
CA ASP A 9 14.08 -1.04 5.32
C ASP A 9 13.41 -2.36 5.69
N GLN A 10 13.93 -3.50 5.21
CA GLN A 10 13.39 -4.81 5.55
C GLN A 10 13.50 -5.13 7.05
N LEU A 11 14.51 -4.57 7.73
CA LEU A 11 14.75 -4.80 9.15
C LEU A 11 14.03 -3.78 10.04
N THR A 12 13.82 -2.56 9.54
CA THR A 12 13.30 -1.45 10.34
C THR A 12 11.82 -1.15 10.10
N THR A 13 11.25 -1.63 8.99
CA THR A 13 9.86 -1.31 8.63
C THR A 13 8.87 -2.14 9.43
N ILE A 14 8.11 -1.47 10.29
CA ILE A 14 6.88 -2.02 10.88
C ILE A 14 5.87 -2.33 9.76
N CYS A 15 5.19 -3.47 9.84
CA CYS A 15 4.15 -3.86 8.87
C CYS A 15 3.14 -2.70 8.69
N PRO A 16 2.97 -2.16 7.46
CA PRO A 16 2.11 -1.02 7.23
C PRO A 16 0.64 -1.33 7.54
N MET A 17 0.19 -2.57 7.31
CA MET A 17 -1.18 -2.96 7.59
C MET A 17 -1.46 -3.13 9.08
N CYS A 18 -0.50 -3.64 9.87
CA CYS A 18 -0.65 -3.67 11.32
C CYS A 18 -0.74 -2.27 11.97
N LYS A 19 -0.27 -1.21 11.29
CA LYS A 19 -0.47 0.18 11.74
C LYS A 19 -1.93 0.64 11.59
N VAL A 20 -2.66 0.05 10.65
CA VAL A 20 -4.05 0.43 10.31
C VAL A 20 -5.03 -0.52 10.98
N PHE A 21 -4.76 -1.83 10.88
CA PHE A 21 -5.53 -2.95 11.40
C PHE A 21 -4.68 -3.64 12.46
N PRO A 22 -4.82 -3.27 13.75
CA PRO A 22 -3.97 -3.82 14.79
C PRO A 22 -4.28 -5.30 15.04
N TYR A 23 -3.23 -6.11 15.09
CA TYR A 23 -3.30 -7.54 15.44
C TYR A 23 -2.31 -7.85 16.56
N ALA A 24 -2.65 -8.80 17.44
CA ALA A 24 -1.74 -9.28 18.49
C ALA A 24 -0.46 -9.93 17.91
N ARG A 25 -0.59 -10.59 16.75
CA ARG A 25 0.51 -11.10 15.94
C ARG A 25 0.25 -10.75 14.49
N CYS A 26 1.25 -10.21 13.79
CA CYS A 26 1.14 -9.77 12.40
C CYS A 26 0.75 -10.95 11.48
N PRO A 27 -0.45 -10.95 10.87
CA PRO A 27 -0.87 -12.01 9.95
C PRO A 27 -0.33 -11.81 8.53
N HIS A 28 0.25 -10.63 8.23
CA HIS A 28 0.67 -10.26 6.89
C HIS A 28 1.96 -10.97 6.49
N VAL A 29 1.91 -11.58 5.30
CA VAL A 29 3.02 -12.35 4.76
C VAL A 29 3.87 -11.44 3.87
N HIS A 30 5.18 -11.42 4.11
CA HIS A 30 6.12 -10.73 3.22
C HIS A 30 6.65 -11.70 2.17
N GLU A 31 6.55 -11.33 0.90
CA GLU A 31 7.09 -12.10 -0.23
C GLU A 31 8.05 -11.25 -1.07
N ILE A 32 8.84 -11.93 -1.91
CA ILE A 32 9.84 -11.31 -2.78
C ILE A 32 9.38 -11.42 -4.23
N CYS A 33 9.17 -10.27 -4.88
CA CYS A 33 8.92 -10.21 -6.30
C CYS A 33 10.24 -10.09 -7.05
N ARG A 34 10.48 -11.01 -7.99
CA ARG A 34 11.69 -11.07 -8.81
C ARG A 34 11.44 -10.74 -10.29
N ASN A 35 10.34 -10.08 -10.61
CA ASN A 35 9.98 -9.75 -11.99
C ASN A 35 10.82 -8.59 -12.53
N ARG A 36 12.05 -8.89 -12.92
CA ARG A 36 13.02 -7.91 -13.44
C ARG A 36 12.61 -7.28 -14.77
N SER A 37 11.65 -7.87 -15.49
CA SER A 37 11.08 -7.24 -16.68
C SER A 37 10.25 -6.01 -16.33
N LEU A 38 9.53 -6.02 -15.21
CA LEU A 38 8.66 -4.91 -14.78
C LEU A 38 9.34 -3.94 -13.80
N HIS A 39 10.32 -4.43 -13.03
CA HIS A 39 11.13 -3.62 -12.11
C HIS A 39 12.59 -4.11 -12.11
N PRO A 40 13.39 -3.74 -13.13
CA PRO A 40 14.75 -4.26 -13.32
C PRO A 40 15.73 -3.96 -12.17
N ARG A 41 15.48 -2.90 -11.39
CA ARG A 41 16.45 -2.37 -10.41
C ARG A 41 16.75 -3.32 -9.25
N PHE A 42 15.73 -3.96 -8.67
CA PHE A 42 15.89 -4.81 -7.49
C PHE A 42 14.73 -5.80 -7.36
N ASP A 43 14.96 -6.83 -6.55
CA ASP A 43 13.90 -7.71 -6.06
C ASP A 43 13.12 -6.95 -5.01
N VAL A 44 11.79 -6.94 -5.09
CA VAL A 44 10.93 -6.07 -4.28
C VAL A 44 10.26 -6.89 -3.20
N VAL A 45 10.33 -6.46 -1.95
CA VAL A 45 9.52 -7.03 -0.88
C VAL A 45 8.11 -6.45 -0.91
N TYR A 46 7.11 -7.31 -0.91
CA TYR A 46 5.69 -6.93 -0.91
C TYR A 46 4.87 -7.73 0.10
N LEU A 47 3.66 -7.24 0.39
CA LEU A 47 2.74 -7.93 1.29
C LEU A 47 1.75 -8.80 0.51
N ARG A 48 1.48 -9.99 1.04
CA ARG A 48 0.29 -10.77 0.77
C ARG A 48 -0.64 -10.75 1.97
N ASN A 49 -1.93 -10.98 1.70
CA ASN A 49 -3.00 -11.00 2.70
C ASN A 49 -3.20 -9.64 3.39
N ALA A 50 -2.93 -8.53 2.70
CA ALA A 50 -3.33 -7.21 3.18
C ALA A 50 -4.86 -7.06 3.07
N GLU A 51 -5.46 -6.35 4.02
CA GLU A 51 -6.90 -6.09 4.11
C GLU A 51 -7.40 -5.22 2.96
N VAL A 52 -6.52 -4.37 2.42
CA VAL A 52 -6.82 -3.43 1.35
C VAL A 52 -6.03 -3.77 0.09
N GLU A 53 -6.67 -3.61 -1.06
CA GLU A 53 -6.10 -4.04 -2.34
C GLU A 53 -4.83 -3.25 -2.67
N SER A 54 -4.80 -1.95 -2.38
CA SER A 54 -3.66 -1.07 -2.66
C SER A 54 -2.35 -1.62 -2.10
N PHE A 55 -2.37 -2.19 -0.89
CA PHE A 55 -1.19 -2.78 -0.24
C PHE A 55 -1.01 -4.27 -0.49
N ASN A 56 -1.95 -4.93 -1.18
CA ASN A 56 -1.84 -6.34 -1.52
C ASN A 56 -1.08 -6.52 -2.85
N GLY A 57 0.00 -7.32 -2.82
CA GLY A 57 0.83 -7.64 -3.97
C GLY A 57 1.97 -6.63 -4.25
N CYS A 58 2.79 -6.95 -5.25
CA CYS A 58 3.92 -6.09 -5.65
C CYS A 58 3.43 -4.78 -6.29
N GLY A 59 3.67 -3.65 -5.61
CA GLY A 59 3.26 -2.34 -6.12
C GLY A 59 3.98 -1.92 -7.41
N PHE A 60 5.20 -2.40 -7.66
CA PHE A 60 5.89 -2.14 -8.94
C PHE A 60 5.23 -2.90 -10.11
N CYS A 61 4.84 -4.16 -9.90
CA CYS A 61 4.08 -4.90 -10.91
C CYS A 61 2.70 -4.29 -11.12
N LYS A 62 2.04 -3.83 -10.06
CA LYS A 62 0.75 -3.16 -10.14
C LYS A 62 0.83 -1.88 -10.98
N TRP A 63 1.85 -1.04 -10.75
CA TRP A 63 2.12 0.13 -11.59
C TRP A 63 2.39 -0.26 -13.04
N ALA A 64 3.24 -1.26 -13.29
CA ALA A 64 3.55 -1.64 -14.67
C ALA A 64 2.32 -2.15 -15.45
N ARG A 65 1.33 -2.75 -14.78
CA ARG A 65 0.06 -3.18 -15.39
C ARG A 65 -0.84 -2.04 -15.83
N THR A 66 -0.61 -0.80 -15.40
CA THR A 66 -1.37 0.36 -15.91
C THR A 66 -0.91 0.81 -17.29
N ASN A 67 0.10 0.15 -17.86
CA ASN A 67 0.76 0.56 -19.08
C ASN A 67 1.26 2.02 -19.02
N PRO A 68 2.12 2.35 -18.04
CA PRO A 68 2.58 3.72 -17.84
C PRO A 68 3.44 4.18 -19.02
N PRO A 69 3.56 5.50 -19.26
CA PRO A 69 4.40 6.01 -20.33
C PRO A 69 5.87 5.60 -20.09
N PRO A 70 6.72 5.52 -21.14
CA PRO A 70 8.10 5.03 -21.02
C PRO A 70 8.93 5.72 -19.93
N ARG A 71 8.70 7.02 -19.71
CA ARG A 71 9.34 7.83 -18.65
C ARG A 71 9.00 7.40 -17.21
N ALA A 72 8.04 6.51 -17.04
CA ALA A 72 7.58 5.97 -15.76
C ALA A 72 7.51 4.43 -15.77
N ALA A 73 8.09 3.77 -16.78
CA ALA A 73 8.15 2.32 -16.92
C ALA A 73 9.59 1.79 -16.69
N GLY A 74 9.74 0.47 -16.56
CA GLY A 74 11.06 -0.18 -16.47
C GLY A 74 11.93 0.39 -15.34
N MET A 75 13.09 0.96 -15.69
CA MET A 75 14.03 1.58 -14.74
C MET A 75 13.44 2.78 -13.98
N PHE A 76 12.42 3.44 -14.56
CA PHE A 76 11.74 4.60 -13.98
C PHE A 76 10.40 4.24 -13.33
N ASN A 77 10.11 2.94 -13.21
CA ASN A 77 8.97 2.47 -12.43
C ASN A 77 9.15 2.90 -10.98
N HIS A 78 8.19 3.68 -10.47
CA HIS A 78 8.20 4.25 -9.13
C HIS A 78 7.22 3.56 -8.18
N GLY A 79 6.61 2.46 -8.62
CA GLY A 79 5.65 1.68 -7.85
C GLY A 79 4.26 2.30 -7.75
N TRP A 80 3.31 1.54 -7.21
CA TRP A 80 1.92 1.96 -7.13
C TRP A 80 1.72 3.14 -6.15
N PRO A 81 0.98 4.19 -6.55
CA PRO A 81 0.61 5.29 -5.66
C PRO A 81 -0.32 4.79 -4.54
N GLY A 82 -0.03 5.16 -3.29
CA GLY A 82 -0.76 4.67 -2.12
C GLY A 82 -0.32 3.28 -1.65
N CYS A 83 0.80 2.76 -2.16
CA CYS A 83 1.41 1.53 -1.66
C CYS A 83 2.92 1.69 -1.50
N CYS A 84 3.60 2.04 -2.59
CA CYS A 84 5.05 2.20 -2.59
C CYS A 84 5.48 3.62 -2.22
N ARG A 85 4.59 4.60 -2.45
CA ARG A 85 4.83 6.02 -2.24
C ARG A 85 3.50 6.74 -2.00
N PRO A 86 3.52 7.96 -1.43
CA PRO A 86 2.34 8.80 -1.40
C PRO A 86 1.80 9.04 -2.83
N PRO A 87 0.47 9.04 -3.01
CA PRO A 87 -0.13 9.46 -4.27
C PRO A 87 0.08 10.95 -4.51
N THR A 88 0.21 11.34 -5.78
CA THR A 88 0.08 12.75 -6.19
C THR A 88 -1.39 13.11 -6.39
N GLN A 89 -1.72 14.40 -6.49
CA GLN A 89 -3.09 14.85 -6.76
C GLN A 89 -3.69 14.23 -8.04
N LYS A 90 -2.85 14.00 -9.05
CA LYS A 90 -3.27 13.40 -10.32
C LYS A 90 -3.50 11.90 -10.21
N GLU A 91 -3.08 11.24 -9.14
CA GLU A 91 -3.16 9.79 -8.95
C GLU A 91 -4.19 9.40 -7.90
N VAL A 92 -4.84 10.38 -7.28
CA VAL A 92 -5.88 10.16 -6.28
C VAL A 92 -6.96 9.19 -6.78
N HIS A 93 -7.38 9.36 -8.03
CA HIS A 93 -8.39 8.51 -8.67
C HIS A 93 -7.94 7.07 -8.92
N MET A 94 -6.65 6.76 -8.80
CA MET A 94 -6.13 5.40 -8.96
C MET A 94 -6.31 4.56 -7.70
N ILE A 95 -6.56 5.19 -6.55
CA ILE A 95 -6.70 4.50 -5.26
C ILE A 95 -8.19 4.24 -5.00
N PRO A 96 -8.60 2.98 -4.75
CA PRO A 96 -9.97 2.67 -4.36
C PRO A 96 -10.40 3.47 -3.12
N VAL A 97 -11.63 3.98 -3.12
CA VAL A 97 -12.17 4.79 -1.99
C VAL A 97 -12.01 4.07 -0.65
N THR A 98 -12.21 2.75 -0.64
CA THR A 98 -12.09 1.88 0.54
C THR A 98 -10.68 1.79 1.12
N ASP A 99 -9.65 2.08 0.31
CA ASP A 99 -8.25 1.92 0.70
C ASP A 99 -7.67 3.20 1.30
N TRP A 100 -8.37 4.34 1.14
CA TRP A 100 -7.84 5.66 1.48
C TRP A 100 -7.50 5.86 2.95
N LEU A 101 -8.23 5.21 3.85
CA LEU A 101 -7.90 5.25 5.27
C LEU A 101 -6.50 4.64 5.52
N ALA A 102 -6.24 3.48 4.93
CA ALA A 102 -4.94 2.82 5.04
C ALA A 102 -3.84 3.63 4.36
N VAL A 103 -4.10 4.17 3.17
CA VAL A 103 -3.15 5.05 2.45
C VAL A 103 -2.79 6.28 3.28
N SER A 104 -3.79 6.96 3.85
CA SER A 104 -3.60 8.15 4.66
C SER A 104 -2.73 7.87 5.88
N ILE A 105 -3.00 6.78 6.61
CA ILE A 105 -2.24 6.40 7.80
C ILE A 105 -0.80 5.97 7.43
N VAL A 106 -0.62 5.14 6.40
CA VAL A 106 0.70 4.59 6.06
C VAL A 106 1.62 5.65 5.47
N HIS A 107 1.09 6.50 4.58
CA HIS A 107 1.88 7.52 3.89
C HIS A 107 1.79 8.92 4.50
N GLN A 108 1.00 9.09 5.58
CA GLN A 108 0.81 10.37 6.26
C GLN A 108 0.33 11.47 5.30
N VAL A 109 -0.62 11.10 4.42
CA VAL A 109 -1.23 12.02 3.44
C VAL A 109 -2.67 12.32 3.81
N GLN A 110 -3.16 13.49 3.40
CA GLN A 110 -4.54 13.87 3.62
C GLN A 110 -5.47 13.06 2.72
N VAL A 111 -6.62 12.65 3.27
CA VAL A 111 -7.72 12.09 2.48
C VAL A 111 -8.33 13.24 1.66
N PRO A 112 -8.48 13.09 0.33
CA PRO A 112 -9.11 14.08 -0.54
C PRO A 112 -10.51 14.47 -0.04
N SER A 113 -10.84 15.76 -0.09
CA SER A 113 -12.09 16.28 0.49
C SER A 113 -13.34 15.68 -0.16
N GLU A 114 -13.25 15.32 -1.44
CA GLU A 114 -14.36 14.78 -2.22
C GLU A 114 -14.82 13.41 -1.70
N ILE A 115 -13.89 12.61 -1.16
CA ILE A 115 -14.17 11.25 -0.67
C ILE A 115 -14.13 11.15 0.85
N ARG A 116 -13.74 12.23 1.54
CA ARG A 116 -13.60 12.28 2.98
C ARG A 116 -14.85 11.79 3.74
N PRO A 117 -16.08 12.19 3.39
CA PRO A 117 -17.28 11.73 4.10
C PRO A 117 -17.45 10.20 4.06
N VAL A 118 -17.13 9.57 2.93
CA VAL A 118 -17.23 8.12 2.77
C VAL A 118 -16.17 7.43 3.63
N VAL A 119 -14.95 7.95 3.62
CA VAL A 119 -13.84 7.40 4.42
C VAL A 119 -14.11 7.52 5.92
N ASP A 120 -14.71 8.62 6.38
CA ASP A 120 -15.06 8.80 7.79
C ASP A 120 -16.09 7.77 8.27
N VAL A 121 -17.10 7.44 7.45
CA VAL A 121 -18.07 6.36 7.76
C VAL A 121 -17.39 4.99 7.86
N LEU A 122 -16.48 4.69 6.94
CA LEU A 122 -15.71 3.44 6.97
C LEU A 122 -14.80 3.36 8.21
N ALA A 123 -14.17 4.47 8.60
CA ALA A 123 -13.31 4.55 9.77
C ALA A 123 -14.07 4.31 11.08
N VAL A 124 -15.29 4.86 11.21
CA VAL A 124 -16.17 4.59 12.35
C VAL A 124 -16.52 3.11 12.43
N SER A 125 -16.94 2.52 11.31
CA SER A 125 -17.33 1.10 11.23
C SER A 125 -16.17 0.17 11.62
N GLN A 126 -14.95 0.47 11.16
CA GLN A 126 -13.77 -0.31 11.50
C GLN A 126 -13.41 -0.23 13.00
N ARG A 127 -13.53 0.95 13.63
CA ARG A 127 -13.30 1.10 15.07
C ARG A 127 -14.30 0.30 15.90
N THR A 128 -15.57 0.30 15.50
CA THR A 128 -16.61 -0.48 16.18
C THR A 128 -16.32 -1.99 16.10
N MET A 129 -15.88 -2.49 14.95
CA MET A 129 -15.51 -3.91 14.80
C MET A 129 -14.30 -4.31 15.65
N ILE A 130 -13.25 -3.47 15.69
CA ILE A 130 -12.05 -3.75 16.50
C ILE A 130 -12.42 -3.87 17.99
N MET A 131 -13.25 -2.95 18.50
CA MET A 131 -13.70 -2.98 19.90
C MET A 131 -14.55 -4.23 20.22
N ALA A 132 -15.34 -4.72 19.27
CA ALA A 132 -16.18 -5.91 19.46
C ALA A 132 -15.37 -7.22 19.50
N THR A 133 -14.19 -7.27 18.86
CA THR A 133 -13.33 -8.47 18.82
C THR A 133 -12.33 -8.58 19.98
N THR A 134 -12.19 -7.52 20.79
CA THR A 134 -11.29 -7.50 21.96
C THR A 134 -12.01 -7.72 23.30
N GLY A 135 -13.30 -8.08 23.26
CA GLY A 135 -14.13 -8.39 24.44
C GLY A 135 -14.22 -9.88 24.73
#